data_AF-A0A959KPJ0-F1
#
_entry.id   AF-A0A959KPJ0-F1
#
_cell.length_a   1.000
_cell.length_b   1.000
_cell.length_c   1.000
_cell.angle_alpha   90.00
_cell.angle_beta   90.00
_cell.angle_gamma   90.00
#
_symmetry.space_group_name_H-M   'P 1'
#
loop_
_entity.id
_entity.type
_entity.pdbx_description
1 polymer ?
#
loop_
_entity_poly.entity_id
_entity_poly.type
_entity_poly.pdbx_seq_one_letter_code
_entity_poly.pdbx_strand_id
1 'polypeptide(L)'
;PYQGAATGVGGIHRDIFTMGARPICSLNSLRFGKIESNHTKHLVDGVVRGIGDYGNCFGVPTVGGEVYFNECYNQNILVNAMSVGVVRVGETVSACADGPGNPVFIVGSRTGKDGIHGATFASADLTEDSAEDLPAVQVGDP
;
A
#
# COMPACT_ATOMS: atom_id res chain seq x y z
N PRO A 1 -11.70 1.07 3.04
CA PRO A 1 -10.97 -0.16 2.64
C PRO A 1 -10.27 -0.04 1.28
N TYR A 2 -11.01 0.33 0.22
CA TYR A 2 -10.49 0.40 -1.16
C TYR A 2 -9.23 1.27 -1.30
N GLN A 3 -9.33 2.55 -0.95
CA GLN A 3 -8.24 3.49 -1.19
C GLN A 3 -6.97 3.12 -0.42
N GLY A 4 -7.09 2.73 0.86
CA GLY A 4 -5.95 2.28 1.66
C GLY A 4 -5.25 1.04 1.09
N ALA A 5 -6.01 0.11 0.49
CA ALA A 5 -5.42 -1.07 -0.15
C ALA A 5 -4.74 -0.71 -1.47
N ALA A 6 -5.38 0.13 -2.30
CA ALA A 6 -4.84 0.59 -3.58
C ALA A 6 -3.53 1.38 -3.39
N THR A 7 -3.49 2.31 -2.43
CA THR A 7 -2.28 3.10 -2.15
C THR A 7 -1.17 2.28 -1.52
N GLY A 8 -1.51 1.25 -0.73
CA GLY A 8 -0.54 0.28 -0.21
C GLY A 8 0.18 -0.46 -1.34
N VAL A 9 -0.55 -0.91 -2.36
CA VAL A 9 0.02 -1.53 -3.57
C VAL A 9 0.89 -0.53 -4.35
N GLY A 10 0.40 0.69 -4.56
CA GLY A 10 1.16 1.74 -5.23
C GLY A 10 2.46 2.10 -4.51
N GLY A 11 2.44 2.14 -3.17
CA GLY A 11 3.62 2.38 -2.35
C GLY A 11 4.70 1.32 -2.58
N ILE A 12 4.35 0.05 -2.38
CA ILE A 12 5.34 -1.03 -2.50
C ILE A 12 5.85 -1.21 -3.93
N HIS A 13 5.04 -0.89 -4.96
CA HIS A 13 5.52 -0.87 -6.34
C HIS A 13 6.53 0.25 -6.58
N ARG A 14 6.31 1.44 -6.02
CA ARG A 14 7.28 2.54 -6.10
C ARG A 14 8.59 2.17 -5.40
N ASP A 15 8.54 1.50 -4.25
CA ASP A 15 9.76 1.06 -3.55
C ASP A 15 10.61 0.11 -4.41
N ILE A 16 9.98 -0.84 -5.11
CA ILE A 16 10.70 -1.74 -6.03
C ILE A 16 11.24 -0.97 -7.24
N PHE A 17 10.44 -0.07 -7.81
CA PHE A 17 10.84 0.75 -8.96
C PHE A 17 12.04 1.66 -8.63
N THR A 18 12.06 2.30 -7.46
CA THR A 18 13.14 3.22 -7.07
C THR A 18 14.46 2.51 -6.77
N MET A 19 14.45 1.20 -6.51
CA MET A 19 15.67 0.38 -6.47
C MET A 19 16.27 0.11 -7.87
N GLY A 20 15.66 0.61 -8.95
CA GLY A 20 16.06 0.33 -10.33
C GLY A 20 15.55 -1.02 -10.85
N ALA A 21 14.71 -1.71 -10.08
CA ALA A 21 14.11 -2.96 -10.50
C ALA A 21 12.79 -2.73 -11.25
N ARG A 22 12.51 -3.57 -12.24
CA ARG A 22 11.20 -3.60 -12.89
C ARG A 22 10.27 -4.51 -12.09
N PRO A 23 9.17 -4.02 -11.49
CA PRO A 23 8.15 -4.87 -10.88
C PRO A 23 7.60 -5.88 -11.91
N ILE A 24 7.49 -7.15 -11.52
CA ILE A 24 7.01 -8.23 -12.40
C ILE A 24 5.82 -8.98 -11.84
N CYS A 25 5.65 -8.99 -10.53
CA CYS A 25 4.48 -9.55 -9.88
C CYS A 25 4.32 -9.00 -8.46
N SER A 26 3.13 -9.19 -7.91
CA SER A 26 2.80 -8.89 -6.52
C SER A 26 2.21 -10.09 -5.81
N LEU A 27 2.32 -10.05 -4.48
CA LEU A 27 1.59 -10.94 -3.57
C LEU A 27 0.93 -10.11 -2.48
N ASN A 28 -0.05 -10.68 -1.81
CA ASN A 28 -0.66 -10.04 -0.65
C ASN A 28 -0.78 -11.00 0.54
N SER A 29 -0.80 -10.42 1.74
CA SER A 29 -1.06 -11.14 2.98
C SER A 29 -2.15 -10.39 3.73
N LEU A 30 -3.35 -10.96 3.71
CA LEU A 30 -4.58 -10.31 4.18
C LEU A 30 -5.09 -10.99 5.45
N ARG A 31 -5.46 -10.19 6.45
CA ARG A 31 -6.07 -10.66 7.70
C ARG A 31 -7.37 -9.92 7.95
N PHE A 32 -8.44 -10.69 8.12
CA PHE A 32 -9.79 -10.16 8.28
C PHE A 32 -10.47 -10.73 9.53
N GLY A 33 -11.52 -10.04 9.98
CA GLY A 33 -12.40 -10.45 11.09
C GLY A 33 -13.25 -11.69 10.80
N LYS A 34 -14.38 -11.83 11.51
CA LYS A 34 -15.34 -12.92 11.30
C LYS A 34 -15.92 -12.89 9.89
N ILE A 35 -15.69 -13.95 9.11
CA ILE A 35 -16.12 -14.03 7.70
C ILE A 35 -17.62 -13.79 7.49
N GLU A 36 -18.46 -14.16 8.46
CA GLU A 36 -19.92 -14.00 8.36
C GLU A 36 -20.41 -12.57 8.59
N SER A 37 -19.59 -11.71 9.21
CA SER A 37 -19.95 -10.33 9.50
C SER A 37 -20.11 -9.51 8.21
N ASN A 38 -21.22 -8.77 8.11
CA ASN A 38 -21.43 -7.82 7.00
C ASN A 38 -20.31 -6.77 6.91
N HIS A 39 -19.76 -6.35 8.05
CA HIS A 39 -18.64 -5.42 8.10
C HIS A 39 -17.39 -6.03 7.47
N THR A 40 -17.04 -7.27 7.84
CA THR A 40 -15.90 -7.99 7.26
C THR A 40 -16.08 -8.22 5.76
N LYS A 41 -17.29 -8.59 5.31
CA LYS A 41 -17.61 -8.75 3.89
C LYS A 41 -17.37 -7.45 3.10
N HIS A 42 -17.79 -6.30 3.65
CA HIS A 42 -17.53 -4.97 3.05
C HIS A 42 -16.02 -4.65 2.99
N LEU A 43 -15.27 -4.96 4.05
CA LEU A 43 -13.83 -4.75 4.08
C LEU A 43 -13.09 -5.61 3.03
N VAL A 44 -13.44 -6.89 2.93
CA VAL A 44 -12.88 -7.81 1.94
C VAL A 44 -13.13 -7.30 0.53
N ASP A 45 -14.39 -6.97 0.18
CA ASP A 45 -14.74 -6.44 -1.14
C ASP A 45 -13.91 -5.20 -1.48
N GLY A 46 -13.89 -4.21 -0.58
CA GLY A 46 -13.13 -2.98 -0.80
C GLY A 46 -11.64 -3.23 -0.99
N VAL A 47 -11.01 -4.05 -0.13
CA VAL A 47 -9.57 -4.34 -0.19
C VAL A 47 -9.20 -5.08 -1.47
N VAL A 48 -9.94 -6.14 -1.82
CA VAL A 48 -9.65 -6.94 -3.02
C VAL A 48 -9.83 -6.11 -4.29
N ARG A 49 -10.89 -5.28 -4.37
CA ARG A 49 -11.07 -4.35 -5.50
C ARG A 49 -9.95 -3.32 -5.55
N GLY A 50 -9.54 -2.74 -4.42
CA GLY A 50 -8.45 -1.75 -4.39
C GLY A 50 -7.10 -2.31 -4.86
N ILE A 51 -6.75 -3.52 -4.40
CA ILE A 51 -5.53 -4.23 -4.84
C ILE A 51 -5.62 -4.56 -6.33
N GLY A 52 -6.75 -5.13 -6.76
CA GLY A 52 -6.96 -5.57 -8.13
C GLY A 52 -6.93 -4.40 -9.11
N ASP A 53 -7.68 -3.34 -8.86
CA ASP A 53 -7.79 -2.20 -9.76
C ASP A 53 -6.44 -1.47 -9.89
N TYR A 54 -5.70 -1.26 -8.78
CA TYR A 54 -4.37 -0.65 -8.85
C TYR A 54 -3.38 -1.53 -9.63
N GLY A 55 -3.29 -2.81 -9.30
CA GLY A 55 -2.38 -3.76 -9.98
C GLY A 55 -2.69 -3.92 -11.46
N ASN A 56 -3.98 -3.97 -11.82
CA ASN A 56 -4.43 -4.07 -13.22
C ASN A 56 -4.09 -2.82 -14.02
N CYS A 57 -4.31 -1.62 -13.47
CA CYS A 57 -3.95 -0.37 -14.13
C CYS A 57 -2.44 -0.20 -14.26
N PHE A 58 -1.69 -0.49 -13.20
CA PHE A 58 -0.22 -0.39 -13.20
C PHE A 58 0.44 -1.47 -14.08
N GLY A 59 -0.27 -2.56 -14.39
CA GLY A 59 0.20 -3.64 -15.25
C GLY A 59 1.08 -4.67 -14.56
N VAL A 60 0.94 -4.85 -13.23
CA VAL A 60 1.69 -5.84 -12.45
C VAL A 60 0.73 -6.88 -11.86
N PRO A 61 0.84 -8.16 -12.26
CA PRO A 61 -0.11 -9.19 -11.83
C PRO A 61 0.10 -9.57 -10.36
N THR A 62 -1.00 -9.70 -9.62
CA THR A 62 -1.00 -10.43 -8.33
C THR A 62 -0.99 -11.93 -8.61
N VAL A 63 0.14 -12.59 -8.34
CA VAL A 63 0.36 -14.00 -8.70
C VAL A 63 0.02 -14.97 -7.57
N GLY A 64 -0.24 -14.46 -6.38
CA GLY A 64 -0.59 -15.26 -5.23
C GLY A 64 -0.81 -14.40 -3.99
N GLY A 65 -1.03 -15.07 -2.87
CA GLY A 65 -1.21 -14.43 -1.59
C GLY A 65 -1.78 -15.39 -0.56
N GLU A 66 -2.02 -14.86 0.63
CA GLU A 66 -2.66 -15.59 1.71
C GLU A 66 -3.77 -14.75 2.34
N VAL A 67 -4.84 -15.43 2.74
CA VAL A 67 -5.98 -14.81 3.42
C VAL A 67 -6.29 -15.62 4.66
N TYR A 68 -6.43 -14.94 5.79
CA TYR A 68 -6.74 -15.58 7.07
C TYR A 68 -7.82 -14.79 7.81
N PHE A 69 -8.77 -15.52 8.42
CA PHE A 69 -9.90 -14.95 9.14
C PHE A 69 -9.78 -15.29 10.63
N ASN A 70 -9.84 -14.28 11.50
CA ASN A 70 -9.84 -14.46 12.94
C ASN A 70 -10.57 -13.29 13.63
N GLU A 71 -11.26 -13.58 14.74
CA GLU A 71 -12.02 -12.57 15.47
C GLU A 71 -11.14 -11.43 16.02
N CYS A 72 -9.85 -11.68 16.25
CA CYS A 72 -8.92 -10.63 16.71
C CYS A 72 -8.77 -9.48 15.70
N TYR A 73 -9.09 -9.72 14.42
CA TYR A 73 -9.03 -8.72 13.36
C TYR A 73 -10.39 -8.07 13.06
N ASN A 74 -11.37 -8.18 13.97
CA ASN A 74 -12.70 -7.55 13.78
C ASN A 74 -12.63 -6.03 13.73
N GLN A 75 -11.75 -5.42 14.53
CA GLN A 75 -11.56 -3.96 14.55
C GLN A 75 -10.46 -3.54 13.58
N ASN A 76 -9.30 -4.20 13.65
CA ASN A 76 -8.12 -3.85 12.87
C ASN A 76 -7.78 -5.00 11.92
N ILE A 77 -8.03 -4.80 10.63
CA ILE A 77 -7.60 -5.71 9.58
C ILE A 77 -6.13 -5.45 9.21
N LEU A 78 -5.45 -6.46 8.68
CA LEU A 78 -4.11 -6.28 8.12
C LEU A 78 -4.14 -6.45 6.60
N VAL A 79 -3.55 -5.48 5.91
CA VAL A 79 -3.44 -5.45 4.45
C VAL A 79 -1.98 -5.27 4.10
N ASN A 80 -1.27 -6.38 3.92
CA ASN A 80 0.13 -6.35 3.52
C ASN A 80 0.24 -6.59 2.01
N ALA A 81 0.96 -5.71 1.32
CA ALA A 81 1.29 -5.84 -0.09
C ALA A 81 2.78 -6.14 -0.26
N MET A 82 3.10 -7.07 -1.15
CA MET A 82 4.45 -7.43 -1.54
C MET A 82 4.61 -7.20 -3.04
N SER A 83 5.73 -6.63 -3.46
CA SER A 83 6.09 -6.46 -4.87
C SER A 83 7.43 -7.14 -5.12
N VAL A 84 7.53 -7.86 -6.23
CA VAL A 84 8.76 -8.53 -6.68
C VAL A 84 9.19 -7.87 -7.98
N GLY A 85 10.45 -7.47 -8.04
CA GLY A 85 11.05 -6.89 -9.24
C GLY A 85 12.32 -7.60 -9.66
N VAL A 86 12.69 -7.41 -10.93
CA VAL A 86 13.94 -7.89 -11.51
C VAL A 86 14.84 -6.72 -11.87
N VAL A 87 16.12 -6.86 -11.57
CA VAL A 87 17.18 -5.89 -11.89
C VAL A 87 18.42 -6.68 -12.28
N ARG A 88 19.28 -6.11 -13.13
CA ARG A 88 20.56 -6.75 -13.43
C ARG A 88 21.49 -6.67 -12.22
N VAL A 89 22.34 -7.67 -12.08
CA VAL A 89 23.35 -7.70 -11.02
C VAL A 89 24.25 -6.47 -11.17
N GLY A 90 24.39 -5.69 -10.09
CA GLY A 90 25.20 -4.47 -10.06
C GLY A 90 24.49 -3.20 -10.57
N GLU A 91 23.24 -3.29 -11.04
CA GLU A 91 22.45 -2.13 -11.51
C GLU A 91 21.40 -1.64 -10.48
N THR A 92 21.51 -2.07 -9.22
CA THR A 92 20.64 -1.58 -8.13
C THR A 92 20.94 -0.13 -7.81
N VAL A 93 19.89 0.69 -7.68
CA VAL A 93 19.99 2.11 -7.33
C VAL A 93 19.97 2.27 -5.81
N SER A 94 20.86 3.13 -5.29
CA SER A 94 20.92 3.48 -3.87
C SER A 94 19.93 4.59 -3.52
N ALA A 95 19.42 4.58 -2.29
CA ALA A 95 18.63 5.67 -1.72
C ALA A 95 19.49 6.85 -1.21
N CYS A 96 20.82 6.81 -1.41
CA CYS A 96 21.74 7.88 -1.00
C CYS A 96 22.03 8.84 -2.15
N ALA A 97 22.10 10.13 -1.84
CA ALA A 97 22.62 11.16 -2.72
C ALA A 97 24.01 11.58 -2.26
N ASP A 98 24.99 11.56 -3.16
CA ASP A 98 26.37 11.98 -2.90
C ASP A 98 26.72 13.24 -3.68
N GLY A 99 27.66 14.04 -3.17
CA GLY A 99 28.23 15.20 -3.86
C GLY A 99 27.51 16.53 -3.57
N PRO A 100 28.19 17.51 -2.93
CA PRO A 100 27.64 18.85 -2.74
C PRO A 100 27.28 19.53 -4.07
N GLY A 101 26.12 20.19 -4.12
CA GLY A 101 25.64 20.93 -5.29
C GLY A 101 24.81 20.12 -6.29
N ASN A 102 24.62 18.81 -6.06
CA ASN A 102 23.76 17.99 -6.91
C ASN A 102 22.27 18.37 -6.76
N PRO A 103 21.52 18.53 -7.87
CA PRO A 103 20.10 18.86 -7.81
C PRO A 103 19.25 17.68 -7.33
N VAL A 104 18.22 17.97 -6.55
CA VAL A 104 17.21 17.00 -6.11
C VAL A 104 15.91 17.27 -6.86
N PHE A 105 15.38 16.25 -7.51
CA PHE A 105 14.15 16.33 -8.28
C PHE A 105 13.01 15.59 -7.59
N ILE A 106 11.80 16.14 -7.68
CA ILE A 106 10.56 15.46 -7.32
C ILE A 106 9.84 15.17 -8.63
N VAL A 107 9.56 13.89 -8.89
CA VAL A 107 8.91 13.44 -10.13
C VAL A 107 7.63 12.69 -9.75
N GLY A 108 6.52 13.07 -10.36
CA GLY A 108 5.20 12.50 -10.07
C GLY A 108 4.07 13.48 -10.31
N SER A 109 2.92 13.20 -9.72
CA SER A 109 1.75 14.08 -9.72
C SER A 109 1.98 15.35 -8.89
N ARG A 110 1.07 16.31 -9.02
CA ARG A 110 1.10 17.54 -8.21
C ARG A 110 0.84 17.21 -6.74
N THR A 111 1.61 17.81 -5.85
CA THR A 111 1.39 17.69 -4.40
C THR A 111 0.03 18.27 -4.01
N GLY A 112 -0.84 17.42 -3.46
CA GLY A 112 -2.16 17.76 -2.93
C GLY A 112 -2.19 17.88 -1.42
N LYS A 113 -3.40 17.93 -0.85
CA LYS A 113 -3.62 17.86 0.61
C LYS A 113 -3.86 16.43 1.12
N ASP A 114 -3.77 15.44 0.23
CA ASP A 114 -4.08 14.05 0.54
C ASP A 114 -3.02 13.44 1.46
N GLY A 115 -3.46 12.70 2.48
CA GLY A 115 -2.55 12.02 3.41
C GLY A 115 -1.71 12.93 4.32
N ILE A 116 -2.07 14.21 4.46
CA ILE A 116 -1.50 15.06 5.52
C ILE A 116 -1.76 14.39 6.88
N HIS A 117 -0.71 14.24 7.69
CA HIS A 117 -0.68 13.45 8.94
C HIS A 117 -0.78 11.93 8.80
N GLY A 118 -0.71 11.35 7.61
CA GLY A 118 -0.82 9.90 7.41
C GLY A 118 0.21 9.06 8.19
N ALA A 119 1.47 9.52 8.29
CA ALA A 119 2.51 8.83 9.06
C ALA A 119 2.27 8.89 10.58
N THR A 120 1.76 10.02 11.07
CA THR A 120 1.38 10.18 12.47
C THR A 120 0.15 9.33 12.80
N PHE A 121 -0.85 9.31 11.91
CA PHE A 121 -2.04 8.48 12.05
C PHE A 121 -1.71 6.98 12.07
N ALA A 122 -0.80 6.53 11.19
CA ALA A 122 -0.34 5.13 11.16
C ALA A 122 0.51 4.73 12.39
N SER A 123 1.01 5.71 13.16
CA SER A 123 1.86 5.50 14.33
C SER A 123 1.18 5.88 15.65
N ALA A 124 -0.07 6.35 15.61
CA ALA A 124 -0.83 6.71 16.79
C ALA A 124 -1.36 5.46 17.48
N ASP A 125 -1.51 5.51 18.80
CA ASP A 125 -2.18 4.46 19.54
C ASP A 125 -3.65 4.40 19.09
N LEU A 126 -4.07 3.24 18.60
CA LEU A 126 -5.46 2.97 18.22
C LEU A 126 -6.29 2.83 19.51
N THR A 127 -7.05 3.87 19.86
CA THR A 127 -8.01 3.86 20.97
C THR A 127 -9.44 3.66 20.44
N GLU A 128 -10.41 3.43 21.34
CA GLU A 128 -11.81 3.31 20.94
C GLU A 128 -12.35 4.58 20.25
N ASP A 129 -11.75 5.75 20.52
CA ASP A 129 -12.11 7.04 19.95
C ASP A 129 -11.46 7.32 18.58
N SER A 130 -10.47 6.50 18.16
CA SER A 130 -9.79 6.66 16.86
C SER A 130 -10.70 6.46 15.64
N ALA A 131 -11.94 6.01 15.85
CA ALA A 131 -12.96 5.92 14.81
C ALA A 131 -13.48 7.31 14.34
N GLU A 132 -13.28 8.35 15.15
CA GLU A 132 -13.71 9.73 14.83
C GLU A 132 -12.62 10.57 14.13
N ASP A 133 -11.38 10.06 14.04
CA ASP A 133 -10.29 10.74 13.37
C ASP A 133 -10.57 10.87 11.86
N LEU A 134 -10.36 12.08 11.33
CA LEU A 134 -10.51 12.36 9.90
C LEU A 134 -9.66 11.38 9.09
N PRO A 135 -10.21 10.76 8.02
CA PRO A 135 -9.47 9.77 7.26
C PRO A 135 -8.25 10.42 6.59
N ALA A 136 -7.06 10.13 7.10
CA ALA A 136 -5.77 10.45 6.49
C ALA A 136 -5.49 9.56 5.25
N VAL A 137 -6.54 9.14 4.56
CA VAL A 137 -6.50 8.14 3.51
C VAL A 137 -6.01 8.80 2.23
N GLN A 138 -4.87 8.32 1.75
CA GLN A 138 -4.32 8.71 0.46
C GLN A 138 -5.23 8.19 -0.68
N VAL A 139 -5.26 8.90 -1.80
CA VAL A 139 -5.93 8.45 -3.02
C VAL A 139 -4.86 8.06 -4.05
N GLY A 140 -4.94 6.83 -4.55
CA GLY A 140 -4.01 6.33 -5.57
C GLY A 140 -4.47 6.68 -6.98
N ASP A 141 -3.54 7.11 -7.83
CA ASP A 141 -3.69 7.24 -9.29
C ASP A 141 -2.65 6.31 -9.95
N PRO A 142 -3.02 5.07 -10.31
CA PRO A 142 -2.11 4.04 -10.83
C PRO A 142 -1.61 4.29 -12.26
#